data_AF-A0A1S3GUD5-F1
#
_entry.id   AF-A0A1S3GUD5-F1
#
_cell.length_a   1.000
_cell.length_b   1.000
_cell.length_c   1.000
_cell.angle_alpha   90.00
_cell.angle_beta   90.00
_cell.angle_gamma   90.00
#
_symmetry.space_group_name_H-M   'P 1'
#
loop_
_entity.id
_entity.type
_entity.pdbx_description
1 polymer ?
#
loop_
_entity_poly.entity_id
_entity_poly.type
_entity_poly.pdbx_seq_one_letter_code
_entity_poly.pdbx_strand_id
1 'polypeptide(L)'
;VGVTIDLSSFNITRIVTFTPFYMIKNKSKYRVSVAEEGSDKWLSLDLEECIPFWPEDASSKLLIQVERNTGPPKRIYLNKQENCILLRLNNELGGIIAEVNLAEHSTVVTFSDYHDGAATFLLINHTRNDVVQYRQ
;
A
#
# COMPACT_ATOMS: atom_id res chain seq x y z
N VAL A 1 -9.68 -1.54 16.62
CA VAL A 1 -9.05 -2.85 16.88
C VAL A 1 -10.00 -3.92 16.36
N GLY A 2 -9.51 -4.81 15.51
CA GLY A 2 -10.23 -6.00 15.05
C GLY A 2 -10.28 -7.07 16.12
N VAL A 3 -11.41 -7.77 16.21
CA VAL A 3 -11.62 -8.86 17.17
C VAL A 3 -12.13 -10.06 16.39
N THR A 4 -11.42 -11.20 16.46
CA THR A 4 -11.91 -12.49 15.95
C THR A 4 -12.09 -13.48 17.10
N ILE A 5 -13.09 -14.35 16.99
CA ILE A 5 -13.41 -15.36 18.01
C ILE A 5 -13.47 -16.72 17.33
N ASP A 6 -12.46 -17.54 17.58
CA ASP A 6 -12.30 -18.87 17.00
C ASP A 6 -12.48 -19.96 18.08
N LEU A 7 -13.00 -21.13 17.71
CA LEU A 7 -13.06 -22.29 18.61
C LEU A 7 -11.72 -23.01 18.63
N SER A 8 -11.24 -23.39 19.82
CA SER A 8 -10.09 -24.27 19.94
C SER A 8 -10.42 -25.68 19.46
N SER A 9 -9.40 -26.44 19.07
CA SER A 9 -9.53 -27.84 18.65
C SER A 9 -10.16 -28.76 19.71
N PHE A 10 -10.22 -28.34 20.97
CA PHE A 10 -10.86 -29.07 22.06
C PHE A 10 -12.30 -28.62 22.34
N ASN A 11 -12.91 -27.77 21.49
CA ASN A 11 -14.31 -27.31 21.50
C ASN A 11 -14.84 -26.66 22.80
N ILE A 12 -14.02 -26.53 23.84
CA ILE A 12 -14.38 -25.92 25.14
C ILE A 12 -13.74 -24.52 25.30
N THR A 13 -12.63 -24.26 24.63
CA THR A 13 -11.93 -22.96 24.73
C THR A 13 -12.24 -22.10 23.50
N ARG A 14 -12.57 -20.82 23.72
CA ARG A 14 -12.62 -19.81 22.66
C ARG A 14 -11.31 -19.03 22.64
N ILE A 15 -10.73 -18.83 21.46
CA ILE A 15 -9.56 -18.00 21.23
C ILE A 15 -10.08 -16.64 20.76
N VAL A 16 -9.80 -15.59 21.52
CA VAL A 16 -10.13 -14.20 21.14
C VAL A 16 -8.86 -13.51 20.68
N THR A 17 -8.79 -13.19 19.39
CA THR A 17 -7.63 -12.52 18.80
C THR A 17 -7.93 -11.03 18.65
N PHE A 18 -7.08 -10.19 19.25
CA PHE A 18 -7.10 -8.74 19.04
C PHE A 18 -6.03 -8.38 18.02
N THR A 19 -6.45 -7.84 16.88
CA THR A 19 -5.54 -7.40 15.82
C THR A 19 -5.73 -5.91 15.59
N PRO A 20 -4.66 -5.13 15.35
CA PRO A 20 -4.80 -3.78 14.85
C PRO A 20 -5.69 -3.75 13.60
N PHE A 21 -6.63 -2.80 13.54
CA PHE A 21 -7.61 -2.80 12.45
C PHE A 21 -6.93 -2.49 11.12
N TYR A 22 -5.95 -1.58 11.09
CA TYR A 22 -5.12 -1.34 9.91
C TYR A 22 -3.74 -1.96 10.08
N MET A 23 -3.30 -2.67 9.05
CA MET A 23 -1.95 -3.21 8.94
C MET A 23 -1.36 -2.78 7.61
N ILE A 24 -0.07 -2.45 7.63
CA ILE A 24 0.70 -2.08 6.45
C ILE A 24 1.81 -3.10 6.29
N LYS A 25 1.84 -3.75 5.14
CA LYS A 25 2.78 -4.82 4.81
C LYS A 25 3.64 -4.39 3.63
N ASN A 26 4.95 -4.54 3.75
CA ASN A 26 5.89 -4.28 2.67
C ASN A 26 6.49 -5.59 2.15
N LYS A 27 6.06 -6.03 0.97
CA LYS A 27 6.68 -7.13 0.20
C LYS A 27 7.48 -6.61 -1.00
N SER A 28 7.70 -5.31 -1.09
CA SER A 28 8.54 -4.74 -2.14
C SER A 28 10.01 -4.82 -1.75
N LYS A 29 10.90 -4.74 -2.73
CA LYS A 29 12.35 -4.65 -2.54
C LYS A 29 12.84 -3.29 -2.04
N TYR A 30 11.93 -2.35 -1.82
CA TYR A 30 12.23 -1.00 -1.38
C TYR A 30 11.82 -0.80 0.07
N ARG A 31 12.57 0.01 0.81
CA ARG A 31 12.06 0.57 2.06
C ARG A 31 10.94 1.57 1.75
N VAL A 32 9.79 1.39 2.41
CA VAL A 32 8.61 2.22 2.20
C VAL A 32 8.32 2.99 3.48
N SER A 33 8.05 4.28 3.36
CA SER A 33 7.58 5.12 4.45
C SER A 33 6.14 5.56 4.21
N VAL A 34 5.34 5.58 5.25
CA VAL A 34 3.92 5.88 5.19
C VAL A 34 3.53 6.88 6.28
N ALA A 35 2.57 7.74 5.97
CA ALA A 35 1.99 8.68 6.92
C ALA A 35 0.53 8.94 6.57
N GLU A 36 -0.25 9.38 7.54
CA GLU A 36 -1.59 9.91 7.28
C GLU A 36 -1.48 11.29 6.61
N GLU A 37 -2.38 11.60 5.66
CA GLU A 37 -2.39 12.91 5.01
C GLU A 37 -2.63 14.02 6.05
N GLY A 38 -1.68 14.96 6.16
CA GLY A 38 -1.72 16.04 7.16
C GLY A 38 -0.98 15.73 8.47
N SER A 39 -0.39 14.54 8.60
CA SER A 39 0.45 14.15 9.73
C SER A 39 1.93 14.12 9.35
N ASP A 40 2.80 14.59 10.25
CA ASP A 40 4.26 14.50 10.09
C ASP A 40 4.83 13.20 10.71
N LYS A 41 3.97 12.29 11.19
CA LYS A 41 4.35 11.02 11.81
C LYS A 41 4.58 9.94 10.75
N TRP A 42 5.74 9.97 10.10
CA TRP A 42 6.15 8.96 9.13
C TRP A 42 6.60 7.66 9.82
N LEU A 43 6.06 6.54 9.38
CA LEU A 43 6.48 5.20 9.77
C LEU A 43 7.23 4.58 8.60
N SER A 44 8.44 4.06 8.85
CA SER A 44 9.19 3.30 7.84
C SER A 44 8.98 1.80 8.04
N LEU A 45 8.92 1.08 6.92
CA LEU A 45 8.88 -0.36 6.84
C LEU A 45 10.02 -0.84 5.94
N ASP A 46 10.86 -1.72 6.47
CA ASP A 46 11.84 -2.49 5.72
C ASP A 46 11.14 -3.65 4.97
N LEU A 47 11.95 -4.47 4.29
CA LEU A 47 11.45 -5.58 3.45
C LEU A 47 10.83 -6.68 4.32
N GLU A 48 9.72 -7.24 3.86
CA GLU A 48 8.91 -8.25 4.54
C GLU A 48 8.31 -7.80 5.89
N GLU A 49 8.46 -6.54 6.25
CA GLU A 49 7.87 -6.01 7.48
C GLU A 49 6.35 -5.83 7.35
N CYS A 50 5.67 -6.08 8.47
CA CYS A 50 4.26 -5.84 8.64
C CYS A 50 4.06 -5.09 9.94
N ILE A 51 3.69 -3.81 9.86
CA ILE A 51 3.46 -2.98 11.03
C ILE A 51 1.98 -2.63 11.16
N PRO A 52 1.50 -2.47 12.38
CA PRO A 52 0.18 -1.92 12.60
C PRO A 52 0.15 -0.41 12.37
N PHE A 53 -1.01 0.10 11.95
CA PHE A 53 -1.23 1.52 11.65
C PHE A 53 -2.49 2.04 12.35
N TRP A 54 -2.44 3.26 12.87
CA TRP A 54 -3.53 3.89 13.60
C TRP A 54 -3.76 5.31 13.04
N PRO A 55 -4.72 5.48 12.12
CA PRO A 55 -5.10 6.80 11.66
C PRO A 55 -5.71 7.60 12.81
N GLU A 56 -5.32 8.86 12.93
CA GLU A 56 -5.83 9.81 13.92
C GLU A 56 -6.99 10.63 13.35
N ASP A 57 -7.11 10.69 12.01
CA ASP A 57 -8.15 11.42 11.30
C ASP A 57 -9.09 10.48 10.52
N ALA A 58 -10.29 10.99 10.22
CA ALA A 58 -11.31 10.28 9.45
C ALA A 58 -11.05 10.31 7.93
N SER A 59 -10.07 11.08 7.45
CA SER A 59 -9.79 11.20 6.01
C SER A 59 -9.46 9.87 5.34
N SER A 60 -8.92 8.90 6.10
CA SER A 60 -8.56 7.57 5.61
C SER A 60 -7.55 7.61 4.44
N LYS A 61 -6.78 8.69 4.32
CA LYS A 61 -5.80 8.87 3.24
C LYS A 61 -4.40 8.55 3.74
N LEU A 62 -3.76 7.62 3.06
CA LEU A 62 -2.39 7.22 3.34
C LEU A 62 -1.46 7.83 2.30
N LEU A 63 -0.44 8.55 2.75
CA LEU A 63 0.70 8.99 1.96
C LEU A 63 1.79 7.93 1.97
N ILE A 64 2.42 7.73 0.82
CA ILE A 64 3.46 6.73 0.60
C ILE A 64 4.69 7.39 -0.01
N GLN A 65 5.85 7.18 0.61
CA GLN A 65 7.14 7.59 0.10
C GLN A 65 8.05 6.38 0.02
N VAL A 66 8.59 6.14 -1.18
CA VAL A 66 9.54 5.04 -1.42
C VAL A 66 10.95 5.60 -1.34
N GLU A 67 11.88 4.84 -0.78
CA GLU A 67 13.29 5.19 -0.80
C GLU A 67 13.77 5.55 -2.22
N ARG A 68 14.71 6.50 -2.32
CA ARG A 68 15.30 6.99 -3.60
C ARG A 68 14.32 7.65 -4.58
N ASN A 69 13.01 7.59 -4.36
CA ASN A 69 12.05 8.30 -5.19
C ASN A 69 12.12 9.82 -4.89
N THR A 70 12.42 10.60 -5.93
CA THR A 70 12.54 12.07 -5.87
C THR A 70 11.20 12.80 -6.07
N GLY A 71 10.15 12.08 -6.47
CA GLY A 71 8.83 12.64 -6.64
C GLY A 71 8.09 12.90 -5.33
N PRO A 72 6.95 13.61 -5.37
CA PRO A 72 6.11 13.80 -4.20
C PRO A 72 5.55 12.45 -3.69
N PRO A 73 5.13 12.37 -2.41
CA PRO A 73 4.45 11.21 -1.87
C PRO A 73 3.23 10.83 -2.71
N LYS A 74 2.99 9.53 -2.82
CA LYS A 74 1.80 8.97 -3.47
C LYS A 74 0.67 8.88 -2.46
N ARG A 75 -0.58 8.80 -2.93
CA ARG A 75 -1.76 8.72 -2.06
C ARG A 75 -2.61 7.52 -2.41
N ILE A 76 -3.14 6.84 -1.39
CA ILE A 76 -4.19 5.82 -1.52
C ILE A 76 -5.23 6.02 -0.40
N TYR A 77 -6.35 5.31 -0.50
CA TYR A 77 -7.42 5.34 0.49
C TYR A 77 -7.50 4.03 1.25
N LEU A 78 -7.41 4.07 2.58
CA LEU A 78 -7.48 2.90 3.45
C LEU A 78 -8.89 2.28 3.49
N ASN A 79 -9.93 3.07 3.22
CA ASN A 79 -11.33 2.67 3.33
C ASN A 79 -11.95 2.20 2.00
N LYS A 80 -11.14 2.05 0.95
CA LYS A 80 -11.60 1.66 -0.38
C LYS A 80 -10.83 0.42 -0.83
N GLN A 81 -11.55 -0.66 -1.12
CA GLN A 81 -10.93 -1.86 -1.64
C GLN A 81 -10.38 -1.61 -3.04
N GLU A 82 -9.08 -1.84 -3.21
CA GLU A 82 -8.38 -1.68 -4.48
C GLU A 82 -7.34 -2.80 -4.61
N ASN A 83 -7.50 -3.66 -5.60
CA ASN A 83 -6.71 -4.89 -5.71
C ASN A 83 -5.41 -4.74 -6.51
N CYS A 84 -5.12 -3.55 -7.06
CA CYS A 84 -3.88 -3.28 -7.81
C CYS A 84 -3.75 -1.79 -8.16
N ILE A 85 -3.16 -0.99 -7.26
CA ILE A 85 -2.86 0.42 -7.51
C ILE A 85 -1.39 0.54 -7.93
N LEU A 86 -1.13 0.92 -9.18
CA LEU A 86 0.23 1.19 -9.63
C LEU A 86 0.71 2.57 -9.16
N LEU A 87 1.66 2.58 -8.24
CA LEU A 87 2.33 3.79 -7.77
C LEU A 87 3.61 4.02 -8.60
N ARG A 88 3.51 4.84 -9.64
CA ARG A 88 4.65 5.21 -10.49
C ARG A 88 5.72 5.95 -9.69
N LEU A 89 6.96 5.46 -9.74
CA LEU A 89 8.14 6.08 -9.14
C LEU A 89 8.95 6.83 -10.20
N ASN A 90 9.70 7.84 -9.77
CA ASN A 90 10.61 8.60 -10.64
C ASN A 90 12.00 7.92 -10.74
N ASN A 91 12.87 8.44 -11.61
CA ASN A 91 14.30 8.08 -11.70
C ASN A 91 14.58 6.57 -11.83
N GLU A 92 14.02 5.93 -12.87
CA GLU A 92 14.29 4.53 -13.25
C GLU A 92 13.82 3.46 -12.25
N LEU A 93 13.22 3.85 -11.12
CA LEU A 93 12.68 2.91 -10.12
C LEU A 93 11.42 2.15 -10.62
N GLY A 94 10.83 2.61 -11.73
CA GLY A 94 9.62 2.01 -12.29
C GLY A 94 8.38 2.32 -11.44
N GLY A 95 7.97 1.36 -10.61
CA GLY A 95 6.77 1.46 -9.79
C GLY A 95 6.75 0.47 -8.63
N ILE A 96 5.82 0.65 -7.71
CA ILE A 96 5.37 -0.38 -6.77
C ILE A 96 3.87 -0.53 -6.87
N ILE A 97 3.37 -1.72 -6.57
CA ILE A 97 1.93 -1.99 -6.52
C ILE A 97 1.47 -1.84 -5.07
N ALA A 98 0.36 -1.14 -4.86
CA ALA A 98 -0.32 -1.08 -3.58
C ALA A 98 -1.68 -1.77 -3.69
N GLU A 99 -2.00 -2.60 -2.71
CA GLU A 99 -3.29 -3.30 -2.61
C GLU A 99 -3.93 -3.00 -1.27
N VAL A 100 -5.21 -2.68 -1.26
CA VAL A 100 -6.01 -2.42 -0.06
C VAL A 100 -7.05 -3.52 0.06
N ASN A 101 -6.82 -4.44 0.98
CA ASN A 101 -7.73 -5.56 1.25
C ASN A 101 -8.59 -5.23 2.47
N LEU A 102 -9.88 -4.98 2.24
CA LEU A 102 -10.86 -4.75 3.29
C LEU A 102 -11.44 -6.09 3.75
N ALA A 103 -11.44 -6.32 5.05
CA ALA A 103 -12.12 -7.42 5.71
C ALA A 103 -12.98 -6.87 6.87
N GLU A 104 -13.88 -7.70 7.38
CA GLU A 104 -14.84 -7.29 8.43
C GLU A 104 -14.15 -6.77 9.70
N HIS A 105 -12.97 -7.31 10.02
CA HIS A 105 -12.25 -7.01 11.25
C HIS A 105 -10.84 -6.46 11.01
N SER A 106 -10.42 -6.30 9.76
CA SER A 106 -9.10 -5.76 9.45
C SER A 106 -9.05 -5.17 8.05
N THR A 107 -8.09 -4.29 7.84
CA THR A 107 -7.72 -3.73 6.55
C THR A 107 -6.22 -3.90 6.41
N VAL A 108 -5.79 -4.52 5.32
CA VAL A 108 -4.38 -4.78 5.05
C VAL A 108 -3.97 -4.04 3.78
N VAL A 109 -3.06 -3.09 3.92
CA VAL A 109 -2.37 -2.45 2.81
C VAL A 109 -1.11 -3.25 2.51
N THR A 110 -0.96 -3.75 1.29
CA THR A 110 0.25 -4.48 0.88
C THR A 110 0.96 -3.74 -0.24
N PHE A 111 2.24 -3.44 -0.04
CA PHE A 111 3.13 -2.99 -1.11
C PHE A 111 3.87 -4.17 -1.69
N SER A 112 3.96 -4.24 -3.02
CA SER A 112 4.70 -5.29 -3.73
C SER A 112 5.46 -4.71 -4.92
N ASP A 113 6.44 -5.47 -5.41
CA ASP A 113 7.22 -5.07 -6.57
C ASP A 113 6.35 -4.94 -7.81
N TYR A 114 6.62 -3.91 -8.61
CA TYR A 114 6.16 -3.88 -10.00
C TYR A 114 6.98 -4.86 -10.83
N HIS A 115 6.30 -5.63 -11.67
CA HIS A 115 6.93 -6.56 -12.62
C HIS A 115 6.76 -6.04 -14.05
N ASP A 116 7.77 -6.24 -14.90
CA ASP A 116 7.66 -5.89 -16.31
C ASP A 116 6.47 -6.63 -16.96
N GLY A 117 5.61 -5.88 -17.64
CA GLY A 117 4.36 -6.38 -18.20
C GLY A 117 3.14 -6.30 -17.28
N ALA A 118 3.27 -5.82 -16.03
CA ALA A 118 2.12 -5.63 -15.13
C ALA A 118 1.25 -4.41 -15.47
N ALA A 119 1.75 -3.45 -16.27
CA ALA A 119 0.93 -2.36 -16.81
C ALA A 119 -0.07 -2.88 -17.84
N THR A 120 -1.32 -2.43 -17.73
CA THR A 120 -2.42 -2.84 -18.62
C THR A 120 -2.25 -2.38 -20.08
N PHE A 121 -1.44 -1.34 -20.31
CA PHE A 121 -1.10 -0.85 -21.64
C PHE A 121 0.31 -0.28 -21.68
N LEU A 122 1.01 -0.51 -22.79
CA LEU A 122 2.32 0.06 -23.10
C LEU A 122 2.15 1.10 -24.20
N LEU A 123 2.44 2.36 -23.91
CA LEU A 123 2.45 3.41 -24.92
C LEU A 123 3.85 3.53 -25.52
N ILE A 124 4.00 3.17 -26.79
CA ILE A 124 5.26 3.30 -27.53
C ILE A 124 5.19 4.52 -28.44
N ASN A 125 5.98 5.54 -28.14
CA ASN A 125 6.13 6.70 -29.03
C ASN A 125 7.18 6.39 -30.12
N HIS A 126 6.72 6.01 -31.31
CA HIS A 126 7.58 5.78 -32.49
C HIS A 126 7.83 7.03 -33.35
N THR A 127 7.43 8.21 -32.88
CA THR A 127 7.73 9.47 -33.59
C THR A 127 9.20 9.83 -33.40
N ARG A 128 9.80 10.48 -34.40
CA ARG A 128 11.24 10.81 -34.37
C ARG A 128 11.55 11.99 -33.44
N ASN A 129 10.69 13.01 -33.42
CA ASN A 129 10.92 14.26 -32.70
C ASN A 129 9.67 14.80 -31.98
N ASP A 130 8.53 14.10 -32.00
CA ASP A 130 7.29 14.63 -31.46
C ASP A 130 7.06 14.15 -30.03
N VAL A 131 6.76 15.09 -29.13
CA VAL A 131 6.43 14.78 -27.74
C VAL A 131 4.96 14.40 -27.66
N VAL A 132 4.67 13.12 -27.43
CA VAL A 132 3.32 12.64 -27.14
C VAL A 132 3.07 12.79 -25.64
N GLN A 133 2.02 13.56 -25.28
CA GLN A 133 1.56 13.67 -23.91
C GLN A 133 0.27 12.87 -23.72
N TYR A 134 0.30 11.90 -22.82
CA TYR A 134 -0.90 11.21 -22.34
C TYR A 134 -1.36 11.87 -21.04
N ARG A 135 -2.65 12.22 -20.94
CA ARG A 135 -3.28 12.73 -19.73
C ARG A 135 -4.44 11.81 -19.38
N GLN A 136 -4.37 11.18 -18.20
CA GLN A 136 -5.43 10.39 -17.60
C GLN A 136 -6.25 11.26 -16.64
#